data_AF-A0A7T8KH69-F1
#
_entry.id   AF-A0A7T8KH69-F1
#
_cell.length_a   1.000
_cell.length_b   1.000
_cell.length_c   1.000
_cell.angle_alpha   90.00
_cell.angle_beta   90.00
_cell.angle_gamma   90.00
#
_symmetry.space_group_name_H-M   'P 1'
#
loop_
_entity.id
_entity.type
_entity.pdbx_description
1 polymer ?
#
loop_
_entity_poly.entity_id
_entity_poly.type
_entity_poly.pdbx_seq_one_letter_code
_entity_poly.pdbx_strand_id
1 'polypeptide(L)'
;MTTGPHSDNIATIVNVVDQNRVYRIKHLHLTKFTTKFPFNARSKIVKGAWESDKISEQWSGSSWAKRMERRALRSTLTDFDRFKLAKAKAVRNKILARAVNIKKKKLTRAGKL
;
A
#
# COMPACT_ATOMS: atom_id res chain seq x y z
N MET A 1 1.98 -0.55 -13.82
CA MET A 1 2.15 -1.76 -12.99
C MET A 1 3.61 -2.16 -13.17
N THR A 2 4.35 -2.39 -12.09
CA THR A 2 5.71 -2.91 -12.20
C THR A 2 5.65 -4.22 -12.98
N THR A 3 6.45 -4.35 -14.04
CA THR A 3 6.45 -5.53 -14.91
C THR A 3 7.74 -6.30 -14.66
N GLY A 4 7.63 -7.60 -14.39
CA GLY A 4 8.78 -8.46 -14.16
C GLY A 4 8.49 -9.55 -13.12
N PRO A 5 9.42 -10.49 -12.93
CA PRO A 5 9.24 -11.64 -12.03
C PRO A 5 9.07 -11.27 -10.54
N HIS A 6 9.40 -10.04 -10.15
CA HIS A 6 9.34 -9.56 -8.76
C HIS A 6 8.42 -8.34 -8.59
N SER A 7 7.35 -8.24 -9.39
CA SER A 7 6.48 -7.07 -9.46
C SER A 7 5.82 -6.64 -8.16
N ASP A 8 5.56 -7.59 -7.25
CA ASP A 8 4.85 -7.35 -5.98
C ASP A 8 5.78 -7.38 -4.76
N ASN A 9 7.09 -7.53 -4.98
CA ASN A 9 8.07 -7.60 -3.91
C ASN A 9 8.70 -6.24 -3.64
N ILE A 10 9.07 -6.02 -2.39
CA ILE A 10 9.94 -4.91 -2.00
C ILE A 10 11.40 -5.32 -2.09
N ALA A 11 12.25 -4.37 -2.46
CA ALA A 11 13.68 -4.56 -2.57
C ALA A 11 14.44 -3.31 -2.11
N THR A 12 15.66 -3.52 -1.61
CA THR A 12 16.61 -2.44 -1.32
C THR A 12 17.57 -2.27 -2.48
N ILE A 13 17.82 -1.03 -2.88
CA ILE A 13 18.84 -0.71 -3.87
C ILE A 13 20.21 -0.72 -3.18
N VAL A 14 21.09 -1.65 -3.57
CA VAL A 14 22.44 -1.81 -2.98
C VAL A 14 23.48 -0.97 -3.72
N ASN A 15 23.38 -0.90 -5.04
CA ASN A 15 24.28 -0.18 -5.93
C ASN A 15 23.51 0.27 -7.19
N VAL A 16 23.88 1.42 -7.75
CA VAL A 16 23.46 1.92 -9.05
C VAL A 16 24.67 1.88 -9.97
N VAL A 17 24.64 0.97 -10.95
CA VAL A 17 25.75 0.81 -11.91
C VAL A 17 25.61 1.82 -13.06
N ASP A 18 24.48 1.77 -13.77
CA ASP A 18 24.09 2.73 -14.80
C ASP A 18 22.55 2.81 -14.87
N GLN A 19 21.99 3.68 -15.74
CA GLN A 19 20.54 3.90 -15.82
C GLN A 19 19.72 2.67 -16.26
N ASN A 20 20.35 1.65 -16.86
CA ASN A 20 19.67 0.56 -17.56
C ASN A 20 20.10 -0.87 -17.16
N ARG A 21 21.17 -1.07 -16.36
CA ARG A 21 21.66 -2.41 -15.95
C ARG A 21 21.20 -2.82 -14.54
N VAL A 22 20.98 -4.13 -14.38
CA VAL A 22 20.50 -4.86 -13.19
C VAL A 22 18.99 -4.74 -12.91
N TYR A 23 18.42 -3.55 -12.78
CA TYR A 23 16.97 -3.31 -12.83
C TYR A 23 16.71 -1.94 -13.43
N ARG A 24 15.88 -1.86 -14.48
CA ARG A 24 15.57 -0.58 -15.11
C ARG A 24 14.83 0.30 -14.09
N ILE A 25 15.37 1.48 -13.81
CA ILE A 25 14.79 2.43 -12.85
C ILE A 25 13.31 2.72 -13.14
N LYS A 26 12.91 2.68 -14.42
CA LYS A 26 11.51 2.86 -14.86
C LYS A 26 10.52 1.82 -14.32
N HIS A 27 10.99 0.63 -13.92
CA HIS A 27 10.14 -0.41 -13.33
C HIS A 27 10.13 -0.36 -11.80
N LEU A 28 10.89 0.54 -11.18
CA LEU A 28 10.95 0.68 -9.73
C LEU A 28 10.13 1.89 -9.30
N HIS A 29 9.34 1.71 -8.25
CA HIS A 29 8.73 2.82 -7.54
C HIS A 29 9.38 2.92 -6.17
N LEU A 30 10.08 4.02 -5.91
CA LEU A 30 10.76 4.24 -4.64
C LEU A 30 9.74 4.38 -3.51
N THR A 31 10.08 3.77 -2.38
CA THR A 31 9.32 3.92 -1.13
C THR A 31 10.05 4.90 -0.22
N LYS A 32 9.36 5.36 0.84
CA LYS A 32 9.94 6.27 1.84
C LYS A 32 10.90 5.59 2.83
N PHE A 33 11.03 4.27 2.78
CA PHE A 33 11.81 3.50 3.74
C PHE A 33 13.28 3.52 3.33
N THR A 34 14.17 3.80 4.29
CA THR A 34 15.61 3.94 4.05
C THR A 34 16.38 3.18 5.11
N THR A 35 17.41 2.45 4.68
CA THR A 35 18.29 1.67 5.56
C THR A 35 19.72 2.00 5.23
N LYS A 36 20.52 2.24 6.27
CA LYS A 36 21.91 2.66 6.12
C LYS A 36 22.82 1.44 6.15
N PHE A 37 23.57 1.23 5.08
CA PHE A 37 24.60 0.20 4.97
C PHE A 37 25.66 0.69 3.95
N PRO A 38 26.89 0.14 3.97
CA PRO A 38 27.94 0.60 3.07
C PRO A 38 27.61 0.28 1.61
N PHE A 39 28.07 1.15 0.71
CA PHE A 39 27.94 0.94 -0.74
C PHE A 39 28.61 -0.39 -1.13
N ASN A 40 27.92 -1.20 -1.95
CA ASN A 40 28.37 -2.55 -2.34
C ASN A 40 28.41 -3.59 -1.19
N ALA A 41 27.56 -3.43 -0.17
CA ALA A 41 27.42 -4.41 0.90
C ALA A 41 26.98 -5.80 0.39
N ARG A 42 27.53 -6.86 0.98
CA ARG A 42 27.09 -8.25 0.74
C ARG A 42 25.68 -8.46 1.31
N SER A 43 24.93 -9.39 0.71
CA SER A 43 23.54 -9.69 1.10
C SER A 43 23.35 -9.99 2.58
N LYS A 44 24.35 -10.58 3.26
CA LYS A 44 24.31 -10.83 4.71
C LYS A 44 24.19 -9.54 5.54
N ILE A 45 24.94 -8.50 5.15
CA ILE A 45 24.92 -7.20 5.83
C ILE A 45 23.61 -6.48 5.55
N VAL A 46 23.15 -6.51 4.29
CA VAL A 46 21.86 -5.92 3.89
C VAL A 46 20.71 -6.58 4.65
N LYS A 47 20.71 -7.91 4.78
CA LYS A 47 19.71 -8.65 5.56
C LYS A 47 19.73 -8.25 7.04
N GLY A 48 20.92 -8.16 7.64
CA GLY A 48 21.04 -7.71 9.03
C GLY A 48 20.51 -6.29 9.25
N ALA A 49 20.82 -5.36 8.35
CA ALA A 49 20.30 -4.00 8.41
C ALA A 49 18.78 -3.95 8.16
N TRP A 50 18.27 -4.79 7.25
CA TRP A 50 16.84 -4.90 6.94
C TRP A 50 16.02 -5.40 8.13
N GLU A 51 16.54 -6.38 8.85
CA GLU A 51 15.93 -6.93 10.07
C GLU A 51 16.03 -5.95 11.24
N SER A 52 17.19 -5.28 11.41
CA SER A 52 17.39 -4.24 12.42
C SER A 52 16.39 -3.09 12.28
N ASP A 53 16.17 -2.61 11.06
CA ASP A 53 15.23 -1.51 10.77
C ASP A 53 13.76 -1.97 10.68
N LYS A 54 13.50 -3.28 10.77
CA LYS A 54 12.16 -3.89 10.71
C LYS A 54 11.35 -3.44 9.50
N ILE A 55 12.00 -3.31 8.34
CA ILE A 55 11.40 -2.72 7.12
C ILE A 55 10.20 -3.54 6.65
N SER A 56 10.24 -4.86 6.80
CA SER A 56 9.14 -5.76 6.44
C SER A 56 7.86 -5.45 7.25
N GLU A 57 8.01 -5.17 8.54
CA GLU A 57 6.89 -4.79 9.41
C GLU A 57 6.37 -3.40 9.05
N GLN A 58 7.28 -2.45 8.83
CA GLN A 58 6.92 -1.09 8.42
C GLN A 58 6.20 -1.08 7.05
N TRP A 59 6.64 -1.92 6.12
CA TRP A 59 6.00 -2.11 4.82
C TRP A 59 4.58 -2.65 4.99
N SER A 60 4.42 -3.76 5.73
CA SER A 60 3.11 -4.38 5.99
C SER A 60 2.15 -3.42 6.70
N GLY A 61 2.66 -2.58 7.59
CA GLY A 61 1.89 -1.52 8.26
C GLY A 61 1.46 -0.38 7.34
N SER A 62 2.15 -0.17 6.21
CA SER A 62 1.96 0.96 5.32
C SER A 62 0.60 0.96 4.61
N SER A 63 0.09 2.16 4.31
CA SER A 63 -1.16 2.31 3.54
C SER A 63 -1.03 1.81 2.10
N TRP A 64 0.19 1.74 1.57
CA TRP A 64 0.49 1.23 0.24
C TRP A 64 0.38 -0.29 0.21
N ALA A 65 1.08 -1.01 1.09
CA ALA A 65 0.97 -2.47 1.17
C ALA A 65 -0.48 -2.92 1.37
N LYS A 66 -1.18 -2.32 2.33
CA LYS A 66 -2.62 -2.56 2.58
C LYS A 66 -3.52 -2.25 1.37
N ARG A 67 -3.09 -1.37 0.47
CA ARG A 67 -3.83 -1.07 -0.77
C ARG A 67 -3.59 -2.15 -1.82
N MET A 68 -2.37 -2.67 -1.92
CA MET A 68 -2.03 -3.77 -2.82
C MET A 68 -2.72 -5.05 -2.39
N GLU A 69 -2.68 -5.40 -1.10
CA GLU A 69 -3.40 -6.54 -0.54
C GLU A 69 -4.91 -6.46 -0.81
N ARG A 70 -5.53 -5.30 -0.56
CA ARG A 70 -6.94 -5.08 -0.88
C ARG A 70 -7.24 -5.20 -2.38
N ARG A 71 -6.29 -4.89 -3.25
CA ARG A 71 -6.45 -5.07 -4.70
C ARG A 71 -6.40 -6.55 -5.05
N ALA A 72 -5.42 -7.28 -4.53
CA ALA A 72 -5.28 -8.72 -4.71
C ALA A 72 -6.52 -9.48 -4.21
N LEU A 73 -7.00 -9.16 -3.00
CA LEU A 73 -8.22 -9.75 -2.46
C LEU A 73 -9.43 -9.45 -3.34
N ARG A 74 -9.52 -8.27 -3.94
CA ARG A 74 -10.66 -7.90 -4.80
C ARG A 74 -10.61 -8.58 -6.15
N SER A 75 -9.44 -8.89 -6.69
CA SER A 75 -9.32 -9.70 -7.90
C SER A 75 -9.70 -11.16 -7.66
N THR A 76 -9.53 -11.68 -6.45
CA THR A 76 -9.85 -13.08 -6.11
C THR A 76 -11.28 -13.30 -5.60
N LEU A 77 -12.12 -12.27 -5.54
CA LEU A 77 -13.50 -12.40 -5.02
C LEU A 77 -14.38 -13.24 -5.94
N THR A 78 -15.05 -14.23 -5.34
CA THR A 78 -16.08 -15.01 -6.05
C THR A 78 -17.37 -14.20 -6.23
N ASP A 79 -18.24 -14.64 -7.13
CA ASP A 79 -19.52 -13.95 -7.38
C ASP A 79 -20.39 -13.83 -6.12
N PHE A 80 -20.44 -14.89 -5.33
CA PHE A 80 -21.14 -14.90 -4.05
C PHE A 80 -20.56 -13.89 -3.05
N ASP A 81 -19.23 -13.75 -2.99
CA ASP A 81 -18.59 -12.75 -2.14
C ASP A 81 -18.88 -11.32 -2.60
N ARG A 82 -18.98 -11.09 -3.92
CA ARG A 82 -19.39 -9.79 -4.47
C ARG A 82 -20.82 -9.44 -4.07
N PHE A 83 -21.75 -10.40 -4.07
CA PHE A 83 -23.12 -10.20 -3.58
C PHE A 83 -23.17 -9.83 -2.10
N LYS A 84 -22.47 -10.58 -1.23
CA LYS A 84 -22.37 -10.28 0.21
C LYS A 84 -21.83 -8.87 0.46
N LEU A 85 -20.75 -8.52 -0.25
CA LEU A 85 -20.12 -7.21 -0.15
C LEU A 85 -21.04 -6.07 -0.62
N ALA A 86 -21.84 -6.28 -1.67
CA ALA A 86 -22.83 -5.30 -2.14
C ALA A 86 -23.91 -5.04 -1.09
N LYS A 87 -24.48 -6.09 -0.48
CA LYS A 87 -25.50 -5.95 0.58
C LYS A 87 -24.93 -5.24 1.82
N ALA A 88 -23.75 -5.63 2.29
CA ALA A 88 -23.09 -4.99 3.43
C ALA A 88 -22.81 -3.49 3.17
N LYS A 89 -22.35 -3.14 1.96
CA LYS A 89 -22.14 -1.74 1.56
C LYS A 89 -23.42 -0.93 1.53
N ALA A 90 -24.53 -1.49 1.05
CA ALA A 90 -25.81 -0.80 1.01
C ALA A 90 -26.28 -0.41 2.41
N VAL A 91 -26.19 -1.33 3.39
CA VAL A 91 -26.54 -1.07 4.79
C VAL A 91 -25.65 0.04 5.38
N ARG A 92 -24.34 -0.06 5.20
CA ARG A 92 -23.38 0.96 5.66
C ARG A 92 -23.69 2.35 5.09
N ASN A 93 -23.96 2.43 3.79
CA ASN A 93 -24.23 3.70 3.12
C ASN A 93 -25.53 4.35 3.61
N LYS A 94 -26.57 3.55 3.91
CA LYS A 94 -27.82 4.07 4.49
C LYS A 94 -27.59 4.71 5.86
N ILE A 95 -26.79 4.08 6.72
CA ILE A 95 -26.44 4.61 8.04
C ILE A 95 -25.60 5.90 7.89
N LEU A 96 -24.59 5.86 7.02
CA LEU A 96 -23.71 7.02 6.78
C LEU A 96 -24.50 8.21 6.24
N ALA A 97 -25.39 8.00 5.27
CA ALA A 97 -26.23 9.06 4.70
C ALA A 97 -27.10 9.73 5.78
N ARG A 98 -27.70 8.93 6.68
CA ARG A 98 -28.48 9.47 7.81
C ARG A 98 -27.61 10.31 8.74
N ALA A 99 -26.44 9.80 9.14
CA ALA A 99 -25.52 10.51 10.04
C ALA A 99 -24.99 11.81 9.42
N VAL A 100 -24.60 11.78 8.15
CA VAL A 100 -24.12 12.95 7.40
C VAL A 100 -25.24 13.99 7.26
N ASN A 101 -26.47 13.58 6.94
CA ASN A 101 -27.59 14.50 6.80
C ASN A 101 -27.93 15.20 8.13
N ILE A 102 -27.89 14.47 9.26
CA ILE A 102 -28.06 15.06 10.59
C ILE A 102 -26.99 16.13 10.87
N LYS A 103 -25.71 15.82 10.62
CA LYS A 103 -24.61 16.78 10.79
C LYS A 103 -24.75 17.99 9.86
N LYS A 104 -25.11 17.77 8.60
CA LYS A 104 -25.35 18.82 7.61
C LYS A 104 -26.44 19.78 8.08
N LYS A 105 -27.61 19.26 8.49
CA LYS A 105 -28.72 20.08 9.01
C LYS A 105 -28.33 20.91 10.25
N LYS A 106 -27.48 20.37 11.12
CA LYS A 106 -26.95 21.12 12.27
C LYS A 106 -26.02 22.25 11.83
N LEU A 107 -25.12 21.99 10.88
CA LEU A 107 -24.20 23.00 10.36
C LEU A 107 -24.91 24.12 9.59
N THR A 108 -25.91 23.77 8.77
CA THR A 108 -26.73 24.77 8.05
C THR A 108 -27.52 25.65 9.04
N ARG A 109 -28.07 25.07 10.11
CA ARG A 109 -28.74 25.84 11.18
C ARG A 109 -27.79 26.75 11.96
N ALA A 110 -26.52 26.36 12.08
CA ALA A 110 -25.49 27.16 12.72
C ALA A 110 -24.85 28.21 11.78
N GLY A 111 -25.29 28.30 10.52
CA GLY A 111 -24.75 29.23 9.52
C GLY A 111 -23.29 28.97 9.11
N LYS A 112 -22.76 27.79 9.40
CA LYS A 112 -21.34 27.41 9.14
C LYS A 112 -21.14 26.63 7.84
N LEU A 113 -22.14 26.65 6.97
CA LEU A 113 -22.20 25.85 5.73
C LEU A 113 -22.89 26.66 4.64
#